data_AF-A0A1M5YKA5-F1
#
_entry.id   AF-A0A1M5YKA5-F1
#
_cell.length_a   1.000
_cell.length_b   1.000
_cell.length_c   1.000
_cell.angle_alpha   90.00
_cell.angle_beta   90.00
_cell.angle_gamma   90.00
#
_symmetry.space_group_name_H-M   'P 1'
#
loop_
_entity.id
_entity.type
_entity.pdbx_description
1 polymer ?
#
loop_
_entity_poly.entity_id
_entity_poly.type
_entity_poly.pdbx_seq_one_letter_code
_entity_poly.pdbx_strand_id
1 'polypeptide(L)'
;MKKLISLVMLIIMVVGLLSGCTGENKAKDVSKDNGAFDLENEIVAVTREEGSGTRGAFVELFEIEEKAQDGTKIDKTTKEAITQMKTDTVLTTVAGNEYAIGYVSTGSLNDTVKAINIDGIAPTVENIKNGSYKIARPFNIATKDNLSELAKDFINFIMSSEGQEVVQNNKYIAIEENTSPYSGNKPSGKIVVAGSSSVTPLMEKLREVYLEINPNGEIEIQQSDSSSGMKAAIDGTADIGMASRELKDSESAELKSTAIAIDGIAVIVNNENAVENLTKENIRRIFIGEITKWSEINK
;
A
#
# COMPACT_ATOMS: atom_id res chain seq x y z
N MET A 1 -59.18 -40.29 -11.44
CA MET A 1 -60.03 -39.12 -11.73
C MET A 1 -59.18 -38.06 -12.42
N LYS A 2 -59.51 -37.72 -13.70
CA LYS A 2 -59.15 -36.50 -14.48
C LYS A 2 -57.62 -36.25 -14.69
N LYS A 3 -57.03 -36.11 -15.90
CA LYS A 3 -57.41 -35.87 -17.31
C LYS A 3 -56.28 -36.50 -18.19
N LEU A 4 -56.52 -37.19 -19.32
CA LEU A 4 -56.73 -36.68 -20.69
C LEU A 4 -55.65 -35.62 -21.07
N ILE A 5 -54.74 -35.81 -22.05
CA ILE A 5 -54.97 -35.90 -23.50
C ILE A 5 -53.69 -36.38 -24.24
N SER A 6 -53.89 -37.19 -25.28
CA SER A 6 -52.93 -37.67 -26.28
C SER A 6 -52.62 -36.59 -27.34
N LEU A 7 -51.59 -36.83 -28.18
CA LEU A 7 -51.68 -36.76 -29.66
C LEU A 7 -50.61 -35.89 -30.39
N VAL A 8 -49.70 -36.61 -31.08
CA VAL A 8 -49.27 -36.45 -32.49
C VAL A 8 -48.06 -35.57 -32.90
N MET A 9 -47.13 -36.29 -33.56
CA MET A 9 -46.13 -35.89 -34.57
C MET A 9 -46.60 -34.83 -35.58
N LEU A 10 -45.71 -33.95 -36.04
CA LEU A 10 -45.40 -33.88 -37.48
C LEU A 10 -44.13 -33.06 -37.75
N ILE A 11 -43.17 -33.71 -38.41
CA ILE A 11 -42.04 -33.07 -39.09
C ILE A 11 -42.58 -32.55 -40.43
N ILE A 12 -42.54 -31.24 -40.66
CA ILE A 12 -42.68 -30.68 -42.01
C ILE A 12 -41.58 -29.63 -42.23
N MET A 13 -40.71 -29.96 -43.18
CA MET A 13 -39.72 -29.12 -43.81
C MET A 13 -40.41 -28.34 -44.94
N VAL A 14 -40.45 -27.02 -44.87
CA VAL A 14 -40.81 -26.16 -46.01
C VAL A 14 -39.80 -25.03 -46.12
N VAL A 15 -39.02 -25.10 -47.20
CA VAL A 15 -38.24 -23.99 -47.74
C VAL A 15 -39.18 -23.09 -48.52
N GLY A 16 -39.21 -21.80 -48.18
CA GLY A 16 -39.94 -20.77 -48.91
C GLY A 16 -39.21 -19.44 -48.80
N LEU A 17 -38.45 -19.09 -49.84
CA LEU A 17 -38.00 -17.72 -50.11
C LEU A 17 -39.19 -16.91 -50.61
N LEU A 18 -39.39 -15.69 -50.07
CA LEU A 18 -39.63 -14.45 -50.82
C LEU A 18 -39.89 -13.27 -49.85
N SER A 19 -38.97 -12.31 -49.93
CA SER A 19 -39.03 -10.85 -49.74
C SER A 19 -40.24 -10.19 -49.05
N GLY A 20 -39.96 -9.45 -47.97
CA GLY A 20 -40.85 -8.43 -47.41
C GLY A 20 -40.22 -7.71 -46.21
N CYS A 21 -40.11 -6.38 -46.31
CA CYS A 21 -39.31 -5.47 -45.50
C CYS A 21 -39.54 -5.47 -43.96
N THR A 22 -38.48 -5.05 -43.24
CA THR A 22 -38.42 -4.20 -42.02
C THR A 22 -37.73 -4.81 -40.80
N GLY A 23 -36.65 -4.14 -40.36
CA GLY A 23 -35.95 -4.38 -39.10
C GLY A 23 -34.48 -4.74 -39.25
N GLU A 24 -33.62 -3.76 -39.57
CA GLU A 24 -32.16 -3.91 -39.48
C GLU A 24 -31.75 -4.13 -38.00
N ASN A 25 -31.60 -5.39 -37.60
CA ASN A 25 -30.74 -5.73 -36.46
C ASN A 25 -29.32 -5.92 -36.99
N LYS A 26 -28.57 -4.81 -37.08
CA LYS A 26 -27.12 -4.90 -37.12
C LYS A 26 -26.68 -5.54 -35.82
N ALA A 27 -26.18 -6.77 -35.92
CA ALA A 27 -25.26 -7.31 -34.95
C ALA A 27 -24.17 -6.25 -34.75
N LYS A 28 -24.16 -5.61 -33.58
CA LYS A 28 -23.01 -4.84 -33.13
C LYS A 28 -21.90 -5.85 -32.95
N ASP A 29 -21.04 -5.91 -33.96
CA ASP A 29 -19.65 -6.29 -33.78
C ASP A 29 -19.14 -5.44 -32.60
N VAL A 30 -19.05 -6.04 -31.42
CA VAL A 30 -18.39 -5.42 -30.28
C VAL A 30 -16.91 -5.58 -30.55
N SER A 31 -16.41 -4.80 -31.50
CA SER A 31 -15.03 -4.35 -31.46
C SER A 31 -14.83 -3.78 -30.06
N LYS A 32 -13.97 -4.40 -29.26
CA LYS A 32 -13.34 -3.71 -28.15
C LYS A 32 -12.73 -2.45 -28.75
N ASP A 33 -13.39 -1.32 -28.54
CA ASP A 33 -12.74 -0.04 -28.70
C ASP A 33 -11.62 -0.07 -27.67
N ASN A 34 -10.39 -0.27 -28.13
CA ASN A 34 -9.19 0.02 -27.36
C ASN A 34 -9.10 1.54 -27.26
N GLY A 35 -10.13 2.16 -26.68
CA GLY A 35 -10.24 3.60 -26.54
C GLY A 35 -9.01 4.06 -25.80
N ALA A 36 -8.18 4.87 -26.45
CA ALA A 36 -7.01 5.44 -25.82
C ALA A 36 -7.44 6.13 -24.52
N PHE A 37 -6.62 5.99 -23.47
CA PHE A 37 -6.84 6.63 -22.17
C PHE A 37 -7.23 8.10 -22.34
N ASP A 38 -8.43 8.47 -21.91
CA ASP A 38 -8.98 9.80 -22.14
C ASP A 38 -8.51 10.78 -21.07
N LEU A 39 -7.55 11.62 -21.46
CA LEU A 39 -6.91 12.61 -20.60
C LEU A 39 -7.87 13.69 -20.08
N GLU A 40 -9.06 13.85 -20.65
CA GLU A 40 -10.03 14.86 -20.19
C GLU A 40 -10.83 14.44 -18.96
N ASN A 41 -10.72 13.18 -18.55
CA ASN A 41 -11.34 12.67 -17.34
C ASN A 41 -10.68 13.21 -16.07
N GLU A 42 -11.51 13.29 -15.02
CA GLU A 42 -11.10 13.74 -13.70
C GLU A 42 -10.16 12.72 -13.05
N ILE A 43 -9.16 13.24 -12.34
CA ILE A 43 -8.24 12.44 -11.54
C ILE A 43 -8.95 12.03 -10.25
N VAL A 44 -8.94 10.73 -9.97
CA VAL A 44 -9.46 10.20 -8.71
C VAL A 44 -8.30 9.99 -7.75
N ALA A 45 -8.00 11.00 -6.93
CA ALA A 45 -6.98 10.88 -5.90
C ALA A 45 -7.42 9.90 -4.80
N VAL A 46 -6.57 8.94 -4.47
CA VAL A 46 -6.78 7.96 -3.40
C VAL A 46 -5.74 8.20 -2.32
N THR A 47 -6.20 8.63 -1.15
CA THR A 47 -5.35 8.94 0.01
C THR A 47 -5.56 7.93 1.13
N ARG A 48 -4.72 8.02 2.16
CA ARG A 48 -4.78 7.18 3.36
C ARG A 48 -5.48 7.88 4.52
N GLU A 49 -5.90 7.10 5.50
CA GLU A 49 -6.55 7.57 6.72
C GLU A 49 -5.67 8.50 7.55
N GLU A 50 -6.33 9.35 8.36
CA GLU A 50 -5.64 10.10 9.40
C GLU A 50 -5.01 9.12 10.42
N GLY A 51 -3.74 9.34 10.79
CA GLY A 51 -2.96 8.38 11.58
C GLY A 51 -2.10 7.41 10.76
N SER A 52 -2.37 7.28 9.45
CA SER A 52 -1.53 6.50 8.55
C SER A 52 -0.09 7.02 8.50
N GLY A 53 0.88 6.15 8.74
CA GLY A 53 2.29 6.52 8.53
C GLY A 53 2.60 6.81 7.06
N THR A 54 1.90 6.15 6.13
CA THR A 54 2.07 6.39 4.69
C THR A 54 1.54 7.73 4.26
N ARG A 55 0.38 8.14 4.77
CA ARG A 55 -0.07 9.52 4.58
C ARG A 55 0.93 10.51 5.17
N GLY A 56 1.34 10.33 6.42
CA GLY A 56 2.25 11.25 7.09
C GLY A 56 3.55 11.44 6.31
N ALA A 57 4.21 10.34 5.95
CA ALA A 57 5.44 10.40 5.15
C ALA A 57 5.20 10.96 3.75
N PHE A 58 4.10 10.60 3.08
CA PHE A 58 3.78 11.12 1.75
C PHE A 58 3.54 12.63 1.78
N VAL A 59 2.74 13.12 2.73
CA VAL A 59 2.43 14.55 2.88
C VAL A 59 3.68 15.38 3.13
N GLU A 60 4.58 14.89 3.98
CA GLU A 60 5.87 15.55 4.24
C GLU A 60 6.79 15.49 3.02
N LEU A 61 6.98 14.31 2.43
CA LEU A 61 7.90 14.11 1.31
C LEU A 61 7.49 14.89 0.07
N PHE A 62 6.18 15.08 -0.17
CA PHE A 62 5.64 15.85 -1.30
C PHE A 62 5.31 17.30 -0.95
N GLU A 63 5.61 17.77 0.26
CA GLU A 63 5.38 19.16 0.69
C GLU A 63 3.89 19.57 0.55
N ILE A 64 3.00 18.62 0.81
CA ILE A 64 1.53 18.82 0.81
C ILE A 64 1.10 19.53 2.10
N GLU A 65 1.91 19.51 3.16
CA GLU A 65 1.63 20.24 4.39
C GLU A 65 2.08 21.71 4.35
N GLU A 66 1.33 22.57 5.03
CA GLU A 66 1.69 23.95 5.30
C GLU A 66 1.97 24.13 6.80
N LYS A 67 2.99 24.90 7.16
CA LYS A 67 3.23 25.28 8.56
C LYS A 67 2.40 26.50 8.91
N ALA A 68 1.52 26.35 9.88
CA ALA A 68 0.79 27.45 10.51
C ALA A 68 1.73 28.34 11.34
N GLN A 69 1.24 29.52 11.73
CA GLN A 69 2.01 30.50 12.50
C GLN A 69 2.47 29.97 13.87
N ASP A 70 1.74 29.03 14.46
CA ASP A 70 2.06 28.38 15.73
C ASP A 70 3.01 27.17 15.57
N GLY A 71 3.48 26.89 14.34
CA GLY A 71 4.33 25.75 14.02
C GLY A 71 3.58 24.47 13.70
N THR A 72 2.24 24.44 13.82
CA THR A 72 1.43 23.27 13.47
C THR A 72 1.52 22.97 11.98
N LYS A 73 1.83 21.72 11.63
CA LYS A 73 1.77 21.22 10.25
C LYS A 73 0.32 20.91 9.90
N ILE A 74 -0.21 21.57 8.87
CA ILE A 74 -1.57 21.38 8.34
C ILE A 74 -1.47 20.59 7.05
N ASP A 75 -1.99 19.36 7.05
CA ASP A 75 -2.13 18.54 5.84
C ASP A 75 -3.16 19.17 4.87
N LYS A 76 -2.72 19.54 3.66
CA LYS A 76 -3.56 20.15 2.62
C LYS A 76 -4.13 19.14 1.62
N THR A 77 -4.07 17.85 1.92
CA THR A 77 -4.69 16.82 1.08
C THR A 77 -6.16 17.20 0.79
N THR A 78 -6.52 17.22 -0.50
CA THR A 78 -7.87 17.55 -0.99
C THR A 78 -8.93 16.69 -0.30
N LYS A 79 -10.06 17.30 0.06
CA LYS A 79 -11.18 16.61 0.74
C LYS A 79 -11.94 15.68 -0.19
N GLU A 80 -11.73 15.86 -1.48
CA GLU A 80 -12.29 15.12 -2.59
C GLU A 80 -11.58 13.78 -2.81
N ALA A 81 -10.39 13.59 -2.20
CA ALA A 81 -9.66 12.33 -2.27
C ALA A 81 -10.41 11.20 -1.55
N ILE A 82 -10.47 10.04 -2.20
CA ILE A 82 -11.01 8.81 -1.61
C ILE A 82 -10.07 8.35 -0.51
N THR A 83 -10.56 8.30 0.72
CA THR A 83 -9.76 7.84 1.87
C THR A 83 -9.85 6.33 2.03
N GLN A 84 -8.71 5.66 2.11
CA GLN A 84 -8.57 4.22 2.29
C GLN A 84 -7.77 3.89 3.55
N MET A 85 -8.22 2.90 4.32
CA MET A 85 -7.66 2.59 5.65
C MET A 85 -6.43 1.68 5.62
N LYS A 86 -6.20 0.96 4.53
CA LYS A 86 -5.17 -0.08 4.43
C LYS A 86 -4.48 -0.04 3.08
N THR A 87 -3.25 -0.55 3.04
CA THR A 87 -2.48 -0.68 1.79
C THR A 87 -3.26 -1.47 0.72
N ASP A 88 -3.85 -2.61 1.09
CA ASP A 88 -4.58 -3.47 0.15
C ASP A 88 -5.84 -2.80 -0.43
N THR A 89 -6.50 -1.93 0.36
CA THR A 89 -7.69 -1.23 -0.12
C THR A 89 -7.33 -0.06 -1.05
N VAL A 90 -6.15 0.56 -0.89
CA VAL A 90 -5.60 1.49 -1.90
C VAL A 90 -5.31 0.75 -3.21
N LEU A 91 -4.59 -0.37 -3.14
CA LEU A 91 -4.27 -1.19 -4.33
C LEU A 91 -5.55 -1.59 -5.07
N THR A 92 -6.55 -2.11 -4.36
CA THR A 92 -7.83 -2.53 -4.94
C THR A 92 -8.58 -1.34 -5.57
N THR A 93 -8.58 -0.17 -4.92
CA THR A 93 -9.26 1.03 -5.44
C THR A 93 -8.61 1.52 -6.72
N VAL A 94 -7.27 1.58 -6.75
CA VAL A 94 -6.53 2.03 -7.95
C VAL A 94 -6.65 1.01 -9.08
N ALA A 95 -6.57 -0.29 -8.79
CA ALA A 95 -6.77 -1.35 -9.78
C ALA A 95 -8.19 -1.35 -10.38
N GLY A 96 -9.20 -0.88 -9.63
CA GLY A 96 -10.59 -0.82 -10.07
C GLY A 96 -11.00 0.46 -10.81
N ASN A 97 -10.11 1.46 -10.92
CA ASN A 97 -10.45 2.75 -11.51
C ASN A 97 -9.30 3.27 -12.39
N GLU A 98 -9.52 3.31 -13.71
CA GLU A 98 -8.55 3.71 -14.74
C GLU A 98 -7.95 5.12 -14.49
N TYR A 99 -8.74 6.01 -13.89
CA TYR A 99 -8.36 7.41 -13.64
C TYR A 99 -7.88 7.66 -12.20
N ALA A 100 -7.72 6.60 -11.39
CA ALA A 100 -7.24 6.73 -10.03
C ALA A 100 -5.71 6.82 -9.92
N ILE A 101 -5.28 7.61 -8.94
CA ILE A 101 -3.88 7.73 -8.51
C ILE A 101 -3.82 7.58 -7.00
N GLY A 102 -2.92 6.74 -6.51
CA GLY A 102 -2.73 6.50 -5.08
C GLY A 102 -1.27 6.32 -4.74
N TYR A 103 -0.98 6.00 -3.48
CA TYR A 103 0.39 5.75 -3.03
C TYR A 103 0.45 4.59 -2.03
N VAL A 104 1.48 3.75 -2.15
CA VAL A 104 1.68 2.55 -1.33
C VAL A 104 3.16 2.32 -1.04
N SER A 105 3.46 1.43 -0.07
CA SER A 105 4.82 0.92 0.10
C SER A 105 5.26 0.15 -1.16
N THR A 106 6.51 0.36 -1.56
CA THR A 106 7.13 -0.37 -2.68
C THR A 106 7.14 -1.88 -2.46
N GLY A 107 7.35 -2.33 -1.22
CA GLY A 107 7.27 -3.75 -0.87
C GLY A 107 5.88 -4.38 -1.00
N SER A 108 4.82 -3.56 -1.12
CA SER A 108 3.44 -4.03 -1.35
C SER A 108 2.99 -4.00 -2.81
N LEU A 109 3.86 -3.56 -3.73
CA LEU A 109 3.52 -3.54 -5.16
C LEU A 109 3.28 -4.96 -5.69
N ASN A 110 2.29 -5.08 -6.57
CA ASN A 110 1.93 -6.29 -7.29
C ASN A 110 1.40 -5.93 -8.69
N ASP A 111 1.08 -6.94 -9.50
CA ASP A 111 0.75 -6.77 -10.93
C ASP A 111 -0.63 -6.15 -11.22
N THR A 112 -1.45 -5.84 -10.19
CA THR A 112 -2.79 -5.26 -10.37
C THR A 112 -2.79 -3.75 -10.63
N VAL A 113 -1.66 -3.09 -10.37
CA VAL A 113 -1.43 -1.66 -10.57
C VAL A 113 -0.03 -1.45 -11.13
N LYS A 114 0.23 -0.26 -11.67
CA LYS A 114 1.58 0.13 -12.07
C LYS A 114 2.07 1.30 -11.23
N ALA A 115 3.34 1.24 -10.85
CA ALA A 115 4.03 2.36 -10.24
C ALA A 115 4.54 3.32 -11.32
N ILE A 116 4.39 4.63 -11.11
CA ILE A 116 4.94 5.65 -12.01
C ILE A 116 6.34 6.06 -11.57
N ASN A 117 7.11 6.55 -12.54
CA ASN A 117 8.36 7.25 -12.29
C ASN A 117 8.08 8.62 -11.67
N ILE A 118 8.98 9.07 -10.81
CA ILE A 118 8.94 10.41 -10.23
C ILE A 118 10.19 11.15 -10.66
N ASP A 119 10.01 12.28 -11.34
CA ASP A 119 11.10 13.05 -11.94
C ASP A 119 12.02 12.19 -12.85
N GLY A 120 11.42 11.21 -13.54
CA GLY A 120 12.12 10.27 -14.42
C GLY A 120 12.73 9.06 -13.72
N ILE A 121 12.64 8.96 -12.39
CA ILE A 121 13.27 7.89 -11.60
C ILE A 121 12.22 6.87 -11.15
N ALA A 122 12.48 5.59 -11.43
CA ALA A 122 11.62 4.49 -11.01
C ALA A 122 11.79 4.15 -9.51
N PRO A 123 10.72 3.74 -8.79
CA PRO A 123 10.76 3.36 -7.37
C PRO A 123 11.35 1.96 -7.15
N THR A 124 12.61 1.76 -7.51
CA THR A 124 13.31 0.46 -7.35
C THR A 124 14.19 0.45 -6.09
N VAL A 125 14.45 -0.76 -5.56
CA VAL A 125 15.38 -0.95 -4.43
C VAL A 125 16.75 -0.33 -4.73
N GLU A 126 17.25 -0.48 -5.95
CA GLU A 126 18.51 0.11 -6.40
C GLU A 126 18.48 1.65 -6.33
N ASN A 127 17.43 2.27 -6.87
CA ASN A 127 17.31 3.72 -6.90
C ASN A 127 17.07 4.33 -5.53
N ILE A 128 16.37 3.63 -4.64
CA ILE A 128 16.21 4.07 -3.25
C ILE A 128 17.54 3.95 -2.50
N LYS A 129 18.23 2.81 -2.64
CA LYS A 129 19.52 2.56 -1.96
C LYS A 129 20.60 3.55 -2.37
N ASN A 130 20.65 3.93 -3.65
CA ASN A 130 21.63 4.89 -4.17
C ASN A 130 21.20 6.37 -3.98
N GLY A 131 20.00 6.62 -3.44
CA GLY A 131 19.48 7.96 -3.14
C GLY A 131 18.95 8.75 -4.35
N SER A 132 18.89 8.14 -5.54
CA SER A 132 18.28 8.78 -6.72
C SER A 132 16.76 8.88 -6.60
N TYR A 133 16.10 7.85 -6.04
CA TYR A 133 14.69 7.88 -5.68
C TYR A 133 14.51 8.31 -4.22
N LYS A 134 14.08 9.56 -4.02
CA LYS A 134 14.08 10.21 -2.69
C LYS A 134 12.80 10.00 -1.89
N ILE A 135 11.77 9.40 -2.48
CA ILE A 135 10.49 9.20 -1.81
C ILE A 135 10.58 7.89 -1.00
N ALA A 136 11.28 7.97 0.13
CA ALA A 136 11.54 6.85 1.02
C ALA A 136 11.43 7.28 2.49
N ARG A 137 11.20 6.32 3.37
CA ARG A 137 10.96 6.53 4.80
C ARG A 137 11.45 5.35 5.63
N PRO A 138 11.68 5.52 6.93
CA PRO A 138 11.94 4.38 7.81
C PRO A 138 10.66 3.58 8.08
N PHE A 139 10.83 2.28 8.18
CA PHE A 139 9.96 1.42 8.98
C PHE A 139 10.57 1.31 10.36
N ASN A 140 9.84 1.84 11.35
CA ASN A 140 10.22 1.86 12.74
C ASN A 140 9.40 0.84 13.52
N ILE A 141 10.05 0.17 14.45
CA ILE A 141 9.40 -0.42 15.61
C ILE A 141 9.63 0.48 16.82
N ALA A 142 8.72 0.47 17.78
CA ALA A 142 8.82 1.29 18.98
C ALA A 142 8.39 0.51 20.22
N THR A 143 9.15 0.67 21.31
CA THR A 143 8.91 -0.09 22.54
C THR A 143 9.06 0.78 23.78
N LYS A 144 8.41 0.36 24.87
CA LYS A 144 8.76 0.81 26.22
C LYS A 144 10.05 0.15 26.72
N ASP A 145 10.53 0.65 27.85
CA ASP A 145 11.57 -0.03 28.63
C ASP A 145 11.06 -1.35 29.23
N ASN A 146 12.00 -2.17 29.73
CA ASN A 146 11.72 -3.44 30.43
C ASN A 146 10.99 -4.50 29.58
N LEU A 147 11.35 -4.60 28.30
CA LEU A 147 10.88 -5.65 27.41
C LEU A 147 11.09 -7.06 27.98
N SER A 148 10.13 -7.96 27.68
CA SER A 148 10.24 -9.39 27.93
C SER A 148 11.46 -9.99 27.21
N GLU A 149 11.93 -11.16 27.64
CA GLU A 149 13.04 -11.84 26.97
C GLU A 149 12.70 -12.15 25.51
N LEU A 150 11.47 -12.61 25.24
CA LEU A 150 10.98 -12.86 23.89
C LEU A 150 10.97 -11.60 23.02
N ALA A 151 10.48 -10.46 23.53
CA ALA A 151 10.48 -9.21 22.78
C ALA A 151 11.90 -8.73 22.45
N LYS A 152 12.83 -8.77 23.42
CA LYS A 152 14.23 -8.39 23.20
C LYS A 152 14.89 -9.30 22.16
N ASP A 153 14.69 -10.60 22.28
CA ASP A 153 15.28 -11.58 21.38
C ASP A 153 14.72 -11.49 19.96
N PHE A 154 13.41 -11.21 19.80
CA PHE A 154 12.82 -10.94 18.48
C PHE A 154 13.39 -9.65 17.86
N ILE A 155 13.55 -8.57 18.62
CA ILE A 155 14.21 -7.35 18.13
C ILE A 155 15.66 -7.64 17.73
N ASN A 156 16.40 -8.38 18.54
CA ASN A 156 17.77 -8.78 18.21
C ASN A 156 17.83 -9.61 16.91
N PHE A 157 16.85 -10.50 16.68
CA PHE A 157 16.73 -11.22 15.42
C PHE A 157 16.47 -10.27 14.25
N ILE A 158 15.51 -9.34 14.36
CA ILE A 158 15.22 -8.37 13.28
C ILE A 158 16.47 -7.58 12.89
N MET A 159 17.29 -7.23 13.88
CA MET A 159 18.53 -6.47 13.70
C MET A 159 19.76 -7.33 13.35
N SER A 160 19.62 -8.66 13.30
CA SER A 160 20.72 -9.59 12.97
C SER A 160 20.98 -9.69 11.46
N SER A 161 22.03 -10.42 11.07
CA SER A 161 22.30 -10.72 9.65
C SER A 161 21.13 -11.45 8.99
N GLU A 162 20.56 -12.44 9.68
CA GLU A 162 19.44 -13.23 9.20
C GLU A 162 18.17 -12.39 9.08
N GLY A 163 17.89 -11.53 10.05
CA GLY A 163 16.75 -10.60 9.99
C GLY A 163 16.88 -9.59 8.84
N GLN A 164 18.06 -9.01 8.67
CA GLN A 164 18.32 -8.05 7.58
C GLN A 164 18.34 -8.72 6.19
N GLU A 165 18.70 -10.01 6.10
CA GLU A 165 18.54 -10.79 4.88
C GLU A 165 17.04 -10.95 4.52
N VAL A 166 16.18 -11.21 5.50
CA VAL A 166 14.72 -11.21 5.29
C VAL A 166 14.22 -9.86 4.77
N VAL A 167 14.72 -8.74 5.30
CA VAL A 167 14.39 -7.39 4.83
C VAL A 167 14.71 -7.24 3.34
N GLN A 168 15.92 -7.59 2.93
CA GLN A 168 16.38 -7.47 1.54
C GLN A 168 15.61 -8.39 0.58
N ASN A 169 15.39 -9.65 0.98
CA ASN A 169 14.67 -10.63 0.17
C ASN A 169 13.20 -10.24 -0.06
N ASN A 170 12.64 -9.40 0.81
CA ASN A 170 11.28 -8.87 0.68
C ASN A 170 11.23 -7.47 0.05
N LYS A 171 12.29 -7.07 -0.70
CA LYS A 171 12.36 -5.83 -1.49
C LYS A 171 12.39 -4.54 -0.66
N TYR A 172 12.79 -4.61 0.60
CA TYR A 172 13.06 -3.44 1.43
C TYR A 172 14.58 -3.20 1.50
N ILE A 173 14.98 -1.99 1.91
CA ILE A 173 16.39 -1.66 2.08
C ILE A 173 16.78 -1.94 3.54
N ALA A 174 17.79 -2.77 3.75
CA ALA A 174 18.38 -3.03 5.06
C ALA A 174 19.01 -1.75 5.64
N ILE A 175 18.93 -1.60 6.96
CA ILE A 175 19.46 -0.43 7.70
C ILE A 175 20.97 -0.53 7.95
N GLU A 176 21.54 -1.73 7.98
CA GLU A 176 22.96 -1.97 8.19
C GLU A 176 23.43 -3.19 7.39
N GLU A 177 24.62 -3.11 6.78
CA GLU A 177 25.23 -4.22 6.01
C GLU A 177 26.16 -5.10 6.85
N ASN A 178 26.53 -4.68 8.07
CA ASN A 178 27.50 -5.37 8.95
C ASN A 178 26.88 -5.75 10.31
N THR A 179 25.72 -6.41 10.29
CA THR A 179 25.06 -6.89 11.51
C THR A 179 25.71 -8.17 12.02
N SER A 180 25.56 -8.45 13.32
CA SER A 180 26.04 -9.71 13.91
C SER A 180 25.07 -10.86 13.61
N PRO A 181 25.55 -12.10 13.44
CA PRO A 181 24.69 -13.26 13.31
C PRO A 181 23.79 -13.43 14.54
N TYR A 182 22.59 -13.94 14.32
CA TYR A 182 21.62 -14.19 15.38
C TYR A 182 22.07 -15.35 16.27
N SER A 183 22.25 -15.09 17.57
CA SER A 183 22.76 -16.06 18.54
C SER A 183 21.67 -16.60 19.49
N GLY A 184 20.39 -16.52 19.11
CA GLY A 184 19.20 -16.65 19.96
C GLY A 184 19.19 -17.76 21.01
N ASN A 185 18.37 -17.55 22.06
CA ASN A 185 18.25 -18.46 23.21
C ASN A 185 16.90 -19.20 23.30
N LYS A 186 16.06 -19.17 22.26
CA LYS A 186 14.75 -19.84 22.17
C LYS A 186 13.80 -19.51 23.34
N PRO A 187 13.58 -18.21 23.63
CA PRO A 187 12.75 -17.81 24.75
C PRO A 187 11.29 -18.23 24.50
N SER A 188 10.59 -18.55 25.58
CA SER A 188 9.15 -18.83 25.55
C SER A 188 8.33 -17.59 25.90
N GLY A 189 7.04 -17.63 25.62
CA GLY A 189 6.08 -16.62 26.03
C GLY A 189 5.27 -16.10 24.87
N LYS A 190 4.55 -15.00 25.08
CA LYS A 190 3.74 -14.34 24.07
C LYS A 190 4.06 -12.86 24.03
N ILE A 191 4.17 -12.30 22.83
CA ILE A 191 4.22 -10.86 22.61
C ILE A 191 3.17 -10.43 21.58
N VAL A 192 2.72 -9.19 21.69
CA VAL A 192 1.81 -8.54 20.74
C VAL A 192 2.55 -7.42 20.02
N VAL A 193 2.51 -7.45 18.69
CA VAL A 193 3.09 -6.44 17.80
C VAL A 193 1.95 -5.74 17.06
N ALA A 194 1.79 -4.43 17.21
CA ALA A 194 0.63 -3.72 16.67
C ALA A 194 1.02 -2.48 15.85
N GLY A 195 0.30 -2.19 14.76
CA GLY A 195 0.43 -0.92 14.05
C GLY A 195 0.39 -1.03 12.54
N SER A 196 1.24 -0.24 11.88
CA SER A 196 1.17 0.07 10.45
C SER A 196 0.92 -1.13 9.53
N SER A 197 -0.17 -1.03 8.76
CA SER A 197 -0.47 -1.90 7.62
C SER A 197 0.58 -1.89 6.50
N SER A 198 1.49 -0.92 6.46
CA SER A 198 2.61 -0.96 5.51
C SER A 198 3.82 -1.74 6.04
N VAL A 199 4.00 -1.81 7.36
CA VAL A 199 5.07 -2.61 8.00
C VAL A 199 4.66 -4.08 8.14
N THR A 200 3.35 -4.35 8.25
CA THR A 200 2.80 -5.68 8.53
C THR A 200 3.33 -6.77 7.59
N PRO A 201 3.39 -6.61 6.24
CA PRO A 201 3.90 -7.65 5.36
C PRO A 201 5.34 -8.07 5.66
N LEU A 202 6.22 -7.10 5.98
CA LEU A 202 7.60 -7.38 6.38
C LEU A 202 7.66 -8.03 7.76
N MET A 203 6.89 -7.53 8.72
CA MET A 203 6.87 -8.06 10.09
C MET A 203 6.38 -9.52 10.13
N GLU A 204 5.40 -9.87 9.31
CA GLU A 204 4.92 -11.25 9.14
C GLU A 204 6.05 -12.17 8.65
N LYS A 205 6.85 -11.73 7.68
CA LYS A 205 8.01 -12.50 7.17
C LYS A 205 9.12 -12.64 8.19
N LEU A 206 9.43 -11.58 8.93
CA LEU A 206 10.39 -11.61 10.03
C LEU A 206 9.92 -12.58 11.14
N ARG A 207 8.63 -12.54 11.48
CA ARG A 207 8.03 -13.45 12.46
C ARG A 207 8.12 -14.90 12.01
N GLU A 208 7.78 -15.20 10.76
CA GLU A 208 7.84 -16.56 10.19
C GLU A 208 9.24 -17.16 10.38
N VAL A 209 10.29 -16.47 9.91
CA VAL A 209 11.68 -16.97 10.01
C VAL A 209 12.15 -17.04 11.45
N TYR A 210 11.77 -16.07 12.30
CA TYR A 210 12.12 -16.11 13.72
C TYR A 210 11.54 -17.35 14.43
N LEU A 211 10.29 -17.69 14.16
CA LEU A 211 9.59 -18.80 14.83
C LEU A 211 10.05 -20.17 14.34
N GLU A 212 10.63 -20.28 13.14
CA GLU A 212 11.33 -21.51 12.71
C GLU A 212 12.52 -21.82 13.63
N ILE A 213 13.21 -20.78 14.10
CA ILE A 213 14.39 -20.91 14.99
C ILE A 213 13.95 -21.00 16.46
N ASN A 214 12.89 -20.28 16.84
CA ASN A 214 12.40 -20.09 18.21
C ASN A 214 10.95 -20.57 18.38
N PRO A 215 10.68 -21.89 18.29
CA PRO A 215 9.32 -22.44 18.27
C PRO A 215 8.57 -22.32 19.62
N ASN A 216 9.24 -21.87 20.68
CA ASN A 216 8.65 -21.71 22.01
C ASN A 216 7.92 -20.37 22.19
N GLY A 217 8.16 -19.41 21.29
CA GLY A 217 7.55 -18.09 21.34
C GLY A 217 6.23 -18.05 20.56
N GLU A 218 5.35 -17.15 20.99
CA GLU A 218 4.15 -16.76 20.25
C GLU A 218 4.23 -15.25 19.96
N ILE A 219 4.05 -14.87 18.71
CA ILE A 219 4.07 -13.47 18.27
C ILE A 219 2.76 -13.19 17.55
N GLU A 220 1.89 -12.40 18.18
CA GLU A 220 0.63 -11.98 17.59
C GLU A 220 0.82 -10.63 16.89
N ILE A 221 0.43 -10.53 15.61
CA ILE A 221 0.50 -9.28 14.85
C ILE A 221 -0.90 -8.69 14.68
N GLN A 222 -1.07 -7.46 15.14
CA GLN A 222 -2.33 -6.71 15.08
C GLN A 222 -2.20 -5.51 14.12
N GLN A 223 -2.67 -5.70 12.89
CA GLN A 223 -2.60 -4.67 11.85
C GLN A 223 -3.62 -3.54 12.09
N SER A 224 -3.13 -2.30 12.06
CA SER A 224 -3.89 -1.05 12.13
C SER A 224 -3.14 0.08 11.37
N ASP A 225 -3.22 1.33 11.83
CA ASP A 225 -2.40 2.46 11.38
C ASP A 225 -1.20 2.69 12.32
N SER A 226 -0.26 3.56 11.92
CA SER A 226 0.95 3.82 12.72
C SER A 226 0.63 4.46 14.06
N SER A 227 -0.27 5.44 14.11
CA SER A 227 -0.60 6.15 15.36
C SER A 227 -1.34 5.25 16.35
N SER A 228 -2.26 4.40 15.88
CA SER A 228 -2.91 3.39 16.71
C SER A 228 -1.90 2.37 17.26
N GLY A 229 -0.92 1.93 16.45
CA GLY A 229 0.15 1.05 16.92
C GLY A 229 1.06 1.67 17.97
N MET A 230 1.47 2.94 17.76
CA MET A 230 2.25 3.69 18.77
C MET A 230 1.44 3.85 20.06
N LYS A 231 0.15 4.18 19.95
CA LYS A 231 -0.73 4.27 21.12
C LYS A 231 -0.84 2.94 21.86
N ALA A 232 -0.97 1.82 21.16
CA ALA A 232 -1.02 0.50 21.80
C ALA A 232 0.26 0.18 22.59
N ALA A 233 1.44 0.54 22.05
CA ALA A 233 2.71 0.42 22.76
C ALA A 233 2.81 1.37 23.97
N ILE A 234 2.34 2.61 23.84
CA ILE A 234 2.27 3.59 24.94
C ILE A 234 1.32 3.11 26.03
N ASP A 235 0.17 2.57 25.69
CA ASP A 235 -0.80 2.08 26.68
C ASP A 235 -0.39 0.72 27.28
N GLY A 236 0.63 0.07 26.70
CA GLY A 236 1.11 -1.26 27.11
C GLY A 236 0.20 -2.41 26.71
N THR A 237 -0.72 -2.19 25.76
CA THR A 237 -1.58 -3.23 25.18
C THR A 237 -0.89 -3.99 24.05
N ALA A 238 0.19 -3.43 23.50
CA ALA A 238 1.15 -4.12 22.63
C ALA A 238 2.56 -3.99 23.21
N ASP A 239 3.38 -5.02 23.05
CA ASP A 239 4.80 -5.01 23.44
C ASP A 239 5.64 -4.17 22.47
N ILE A 240 5.27 -4.21 21.18
CA ILE A 240 5.97 -3.54 20.09
C ILE A 240 4.96 -2.79 19.21
N GLY A 241 5.16 -1.49 19.04
CA GLY A 241 4.43 -0.67 18.07
C GLY A 241 5.14 -0.65 16.71
N MET A 242 4.40 -0.61 15.61
CA MET A 242 4.94 -0.48 14.25
C MET A 242 4.53 0.85 13.59
N ALA A 243 5.49 1.61 13.08
CA ALA A 243 5.25 2.86 12.37
C ALA A 243 6.01 2.90 11.04
N SER A 244 5.30 3.19 9.96
CA SER A 244 5.90 3.44 8.64
C SER A 244 6.16 4.93 8.42
N ARG A 245 6.81 5.57 9.40
CA ARG A 245 7.22 6.99 9.43
C ARG A 245 8.12 7.19 10.64
N GLU A 246 8.75 8.35 10.73
CA GLU A 246 9.31 8.80 12.01
C GLU A 246 8.23 8.92 13.09
N LEU A 247 8.62 8.68 14.34
CA LEU A 247 7.73 8.90 15.48
C LEU A 247 7.46 10.39 15.64
N LYS A 248 6.24 10.72 16.06
CA LYS A 248 5.88 12.08 16.49
C LYS A 248 6.59 12.39 17.80
N ASP A 249 6.81 13.67 18.10
CA ASP A 249 7.41 14.10 19.37
C ASP A 249 6.66 13.56 20.60
N SER A 250 5.33 13.48 20.54
CA SER A 250 4.51 12.88 21.60
C SER A 250 4.71 11.38 21.76
N GLU A 251 5.08 10.67 20.68
CA GLU A 251 5.32 9.23 20.70
C GLU A 251 6.75 8.94 21.17
N SER A 252 7.75 9.69 20.69
CA SER A 252 9.15 9.52 21.06
C SER A 252 9.47 9.96 22.50
N ALA A 253 8.61 10.77 23.11
CA ALA A 253 8.67 11.09 24.53
C ALA A 253 8.39 9.88 25.44
N GLU A 254 7.69 8.86 24.94
CA GLU A 254 7.26 7.68 25.72
C GLU A 254 7.83 6.36 25.22
N LEU A 255 8.31 6.32 23.97
CA LEU A 255 8.80 5.11 23.32
C LEU A 255 10.22 5.29 22.78
N LYS A 256 10.97 4.19 22.78
CA LYS A 256 12.24 4.08 22.06
C LYS A 256 11.98 3.54 20.66
N SER A 257 12.33 4.32 19.65
CA SER A 257 12.24 3.92 18.24
C SER A 257 13.47 3.12 17.82
N THR A 258 13.29 2.17 16.92
CA THR A 258 14.33 1.47 16.19
C THR A 258 13.89 1.33 14.74
N ALA A 259 14.63 1.93 13.81
CA ALA A 259 14.43 1.67 12.40
C ALA A 259 14.84 0.22 12.10
N ILE A 260 14.02 -0.51 11.34
CA ILE A 260 14.24 -1.92 10.98
C ILE A 260 14.45 -2.11 9.47
N ALA A 261 13.99 -1.16 8.67
CA ALA A 261 14.15 -1.11 7.22
C ALA A 261 13.94 0.32 6.70
N ILE A 262 14.41 0.60 5.48
CA ILE A 262 13.95 1.73 4.68
C ILE A 262 12.98 1.21 3.61
N ASP A 263 11.85 1.91 3.46
CA ASP A 263 10.77 1.63 2.52
C ASP A 263 10.63 2.78 1.53
N GLY A 264 10.56 2.47 0.23
CA GLY A 264 10.14 3.45 -0.78
C GLY A 264 8.62 3.60 -0.78
N ILE A 265 8.10 4.80 -1.05
CA ILE A 265 6.68 5.00 -1.36
C ILE A 265 6.55 5.09 -2.88
N ALA A 266 5.80 4.19 -3.48
CA ALA A 266 5.44 4.25 -4.89
C ALA A 266 4.13 5.01 -5.06
N VAL A 267 4.11 5.96 -6.01
CA VAL A 267 2.87 6.48 -6.56
C VAL A 267 2.39 5.51 -7.63
N ILE A 268 1.13 5.10 -7.53
CA ILE A 268 0.53 4.07 -8.36
C ILE A 268 -0.67 4.60 -9.12
N VAL A 269 -0.86 4.05 -10.31
CA VAL A 269 -2.04 4.26 -11.14
C VAL A 269 -2.54 2.91 -11.65
N ASN A 270 -3.72 2.91 -12.25
CA ASN A 270 -4.23 1.73 -12.95
C ASN A 270 -3.30 1.30 -14.10
N ASN A 271 -3.28 0.02 -14.43
CA ASN A 271 -2.51 -0.50 -15.56
C ASN A 271 -2.92 0.11 -16.91
N GLU A 272 -4.20 0.44 -17.08
CA GLU A 272 -4.74 1.06 -18.31
C GLU A 272 -4.48 2.58 -18.38
N ASN A 273 -4.01 3.19 -17.30
CA ASN A 273 -3.66 4.61 -17.31
C ASN A 273 -2.45 4.85 -18.22
N ALA A 274 -2.46 5.86 -19.09
CA ALA A 274 -1.34 6.09 -20.01
C ALA A 274 -0.12 6.78 -19.37
N VAL A 275 -0.24 7.34 -18.17
CA VAL A 275 0.86 8.06 -17.51
C VAL A 275 1.89 7.08 -16.96
N GLU A 276 3.17 7.36 -17.25
CA GLU A 276 4.31 6.57 -16.75
C GLU A 276 5.24 7.40 -15.85
N ASN A 277 5.15 8.72 -15.91
CA ASN A 277 6.03 9.62 -15.18
C ASN A 277 5.28 10.88 -14.75
N LEU A 278 5.51 11.32 -13.51
CA LEU A 278 5.08 12.63 -13.03
C LEU A 278 6.23 13.34 -12.33
N THR A 279 6.20 14.67 -12.34
CA THR A 279 7.08 15.43 -11.47
C THR A 279 6.57 15.38 -10.03
N LYS A 280 7.47 15.57 -9.07
CA LYS A 280 7.08 15.73 -7.66
C LYS A 280 6.01 16.82 -7.49
N GLU A 281 6.15 17.94 -8.20
CA GLU A 281 5.22 19.07 -8.15
C GLU A 281 3.84 18.71 -8.70
N ASN A 282 3.76 17.97 -9.81
CA ASN A 282 2.46 17.55 -10.35
C ASN A 282 1.73 16.62 -9.36
N ILE A 283 2.45 15.69 -8.73
CA ILE A 283 1.87 14.83 -7.69
C ILE A 283 1.36 15.67 -6.52
N ARG A 284 2.16 16.63 -6.03
CA ARG A 284 1.74 17.57 -4.98
C ARG A 284 0.44 18.28 -5.38
N ARG A 285 0.40 18.89 -6.57
CA ARG A 285 -0.75 19.65 -7.09
C ARG A 285 -2.01 18.80 -7.28
N ILE A 286 -1.87 17.53 -7.67
CA ILE A 286 -2.98 16.56 -7.71
C ILE A 286 -3.55 16.36 -6.30
N PHE A 287 -2.69 16.04 -5.33
CA PHE A 287 -3.13 15.69 -3.98
C PHE A 287 -3.63 16.88 -3.16
N ILE A 288 -3.35 18.12 -3.55
CA ILE A 288 -3.98 19.33 -2.98
C ILE A 288 -5.19 19.83 -3.78
N GLY A 289 -5.55 19.16 -4.88
CA GLY A 289 -6.74 19.48 -5.69
C GLY A 289 -6.58 20.64 -6.67
N GLU A 290 -5.35 21.06 -6.97
CA GLU A 290 -5.06 22.10 -7.99
C GLU A 290 -5.02 21.54 -9.41
N ILE A 291 -4.59 20.28 -9.56
CA ILE A 291 -4.70 19.52 -10.81
C ILE A 291 -5.82 18.50 -10.62
N THR A 292 -6.88 18.64 -11.41
CA THR A 292 -8.09 17.81 -11.27
C THR A 292 -8.35 16.95 -12.50
N LYS A 293 -7.63 17.17 -13.60
CA LYS A 293 -7.74 16.38 -14.83
C LYS A 293 -6.37 15.92 -15.33
N TRP A 294 -6.34 14.75 -15.99
CA TRP A 294 -5.10 14.19 -16.52
C TRP A 294 -4.45 15.09 -17.61
N SER A 295 -5.25 15.85 -18.36
CA SER A 295 -4.76 16.78 -19.41
C SER A 295 -4.05 18.03 -18.87
N GLU A 296 -4.09 18.28 -17.56
CA GLU A 296 -3.46 19.44 -16.92
C GLU A 296 -1.99 19.20 -16.52
N ILE A 297 -1.52 17.96 -16.56
CA ILE A 297 -0.21 17.52 -16.06
C ILE A 297 0.99 18.08 -16.87
N ASN A 298 0.76 18.51 -18.12
CA ASN A 298 1.80 19.01 -19.03
C ASN A 298 1.65 20.51 -19.38
N LYS A 299 0.94 21.28 -18.55
CA LYS A 299 0.78 22.73 -18.71
C LYS A 299 1.72 23.53 -17.81
#